data_AF-A0A7S0G9R9-F1
#
_entry.id   AF-A0A7S0G9R9-F1
#
_cell.length_a   1.000
_cell.length_b   1.000
_cell.length_c   1.000
_cell.angle_alpha   90.00
_cell.angle_beta   90.00
_cell.angle_gamma   90.00
#
_symmetry.space_group_name_H-M   'P 1'
#
loop_
_entity.id
_entity.type
_entity.pdbx_description
1 polymer ?
#
loop_
_entity_poly.entity_id
_entity_poly.type
_entity_poly.pdbx_seq_one_letter_code
_entity_poly.pdbx_strand_id
1 'polypeptide(L)'
;MGCGFFKLWSQGKLEGIPPPEFNSEEGKDAVIEAGGVYETLSGSHEEKIVYINFVPGTTLEPKAGEQRFVVDAWLTGSYDLDVPKYLIAAASTVEQLKGPLKAKLIVPNPALTPEDVVGVLQGRNWEAEIVHEKDVSDLVKVTPEGIMKCVDGRPSDHPGMSGPKSLGGVYAIATNRGVTDIDGLKKIVAEVIAAGHIPSVHGDEHAHPAPMGCGFFK
;
A
#
# COMPACT_ATOMS: atom_id res chain seq x y z
N MET A 1 -21.88 12.46 23.22
CA MET A 1 -21.02 11.66 22.33
C MET A 1 -19.67 12.35 22.19
N GLY A 2 -18.65 11.88 22.91
CA GLY A 2 -17.33 12.53 23.01
C GLY A 2 -16.35 12.17 21.89
N CYS A 3 -16.55 11.05 21.21
CA CYS A 3 -15.74 10.64 20.07
C CYS A 3 -16.24 11.30 18.77
N GLY A 4 -15.41 12.15 18.17
CA GLY A 4 -15.72 12.82 16.90
C GLY A 4 -15.92 11.83 15.74
N PHE A 5 -15.08 10.80 15.65
CA PHE A 5 -15.19 9.75 14.63
C PHE A 5 -16.53 9.02 14.69
N PHE A 6 -16.89 8.46 15.86
CA PHE A 6 -18.14 7.71 16.02
C PHE A 6 -19.36 8.60 15.73
N LYS A 7 -19.32 9.88 16.10
CA LYS A 7 -20.39 10.84 15.75
C LYS A 7 -20.54 11.03 14.25
N LEU A 8 -19.45 11.10 13.49
CA LEU A 8 -19.51 11.18 12.03
C LEU A 8 -20.03 9.87 11.42
N TRP A 9 -19.52 8.74 11.91
CA TRP A 9 -19.93 7.41 11.46
C TRP A 9 -21.43 7.16 11.71
N SER A 10 -21.93 7.43 12.92
CA SER A 10 -23.34 7.29 13.29
C SER A 10 -24.27 8.22 12.51
N GLN A 11 -23.75 9.28 11.92
CA GLN A 11 -24.49 10.22 11.09
C GLN A 11 -24.40 9.89 9.58
N GLY A 12 -23.75 8.79 9.21
CA GLY A 12 -23.56 8.40 7.82
C GLY A 12 -22.66 9.36 7.03
N LYS A 13 -21.75 10.07 7.72
CA LYS A 13 -20.91 11.11 7.10
C LYS A 13 -19.55 10.60 6.59
N LEU A 14 -19.24 9.34 6.79
CA LEU A 14 -18.01 8.73 6.30
C LEU A 14 -18.27 8.14 4.90
N GLU A 15 -17.61 8.69 3.89
CA GLU A 15 -17.78 8.25 2.50
C GLU A 15 -17.43 6.77 2.33
N GLY A 16 -18.32 6.00 1.70
CA GLY A 16 -18.12 4.56 1.47
C GLY A 16 -18.15 3.67 2.72
N ILE A 17 -18.53 4.23 3.89
CA ILE A 17 -18.67 3.49 5.15
C ILE A 17 -20.11 3.64 5.67
N PRO A 18 -20.91 2.55 5.66
CA PRO A 18 -22.29 2.62 6.15
C PRO A 18 -22.31 2.92 7.66
N PRO A 19 -23.32 3.64 8.16
CA PRO A 19 -23.46 3.90 9.60
C PRO A 19 -23.65 2.59 10.39
N PRO A 20 -23.25 2.57 11.67
CA PRO A 20 -23.49 1.42 12.54
C PRO A 20 -24.98 1.28 12.85
N GLU A 21 -25.41 0.04 13.11
CA GLU A 21 -26.76 -0.28 13.59
C GLU A 21 -26.92 -0.14 15.12
N PHE A 22 -25.87 0.36 15.79
CA PHE A 22 -25.83 0.57 17.24
C PHE A 22 -25.44 2.01 17.57
N ASN A 23 -25.89 2.49 18.73
CA ASN A 23 -25.57 3.82 19.24
C ASN A 23 -24.31 3.81 20.14
N SER A 24 -23.89 4.98 20.63
CA SER A 24 -22.64 5.10 21.40
C SER A 24 -22.67 4.42 22.77
N GLU A 25 -23.84 4.26 23.37
CA GLU A 25 -23.99 3.57 24.66
C GLU A 25 -23.93 2.05 24.46
N GLU A 26 -24.67 1.53 23.48
CA GLU A 26 -24.65 0.12 23.10
C GLU A 26 -23.24 -0.33 22.70
N GLY A 27 -22.55 0.44 21.85
CA GLY A 27 -21.17 0.14 21.45
C GLY A 27 -20.20 0.16 22.62
N LYS A 28 -20.35 1.10 23.56
CA LYS A 28 -19.53 1.18 24.78
C LYS A 28 -19.77 -0.03 25.69
N ASP A 29 -21.02 -0.36 25.97
CA ASP A 29 -21.38 -1.46 26.87
C ASP A 29 -20.90 -2.80 26.29
N ALA A 30 -21.09 -3.04 24.99
CA ALA A 30 -20.61 -4.24 24.30
C ALA A 30 -19.07 -4.40 24.38
N VAL A 31 -18.30 -3.30 24.23
CA VAL A 31 -16.84 -3.35 24.36
C VAL A 31 -16.41 -3.72 25.77
N ILE A 32 -17.05 -3.14 26.80
CA ILE A 32 -16.76 -3.46 28.20
C ILE A 32 -17.12 -4.92 28.52
N GLU A 33 -18.28 -5.38 28.06
CA GLU A 33 -18.73 -6.76 28.25
C GLU A 33 -17.76 -7.79 27.64
N ALA A 34 -17.19 -7.47 26.48
CA ALA A 34 -16.19 -8.30 25.81
C ALA A 34 -14.78 -8.25 26.47
N GLY A 35 -14.61 -7.54 27.58
CA GLY A 35 -13.33 -7.39 28.29
C GLY A 35 -12.46 -6.22 27.82
N GLY A 36 -13.01 -5.31 27.01
CA GLY A 36 -12.36 -4.07 26.62
C GLY A 36 -12.45 -2.98 27.70
N VAL A 37 -12.02 -1.77 27.34
CA VAL A 37 -11.97 -0.61 28.25
C VAL A 37 -12.65 0.60 27.59
N TYR A 38 -13.35 1.40 28.40
CA TYR A 38 -13.86 2.70 27.99
C TYR A 38 -12.94 3.82 28.49
N GLU A 39 -12.40 4.60 27.56
CA GLU A 39 -11.57 5.77 27.86
C GLU A 39 -12.44 7.04 27.97
N THR A 40 -12.12 7.91 28.94
CA THR A 40 -12.73 9.24 29.05
C THR A 40 -11.65 10.31 28.89
N LEU A 41 -11.75 11.08 27.81
CA LEU A 41 -10.84 12.20 27.52
C LEU A 41 -11.27 13.48 28.26
N SER A 42 -10.32 14.38 28.47
CA SER A 42 -10.56 15.71 29.05
C SER A 42 -9.89 16.79 28.21
N GLY A 43 -10.32 18.05 28.39
CA GLY A 43 -9.78 19.18 27.64
C GLY A 43 -10.50 19.44 26.31
N SER A 44 -9.83 20.19 25.42
CA SER A 44 -10.32 20.54 24.09
C SER A 44 -9.27 20.17 23.03
N HIS A 45 -9.74 19.97 21.80
CA HIS A 45 -8.89 19.68 20.64
C HIS A 45 -8.02 20.89 20.28
N GLU A 46 -6.72 20.67 20.19
CA GLU A 46 -5.69 21.66 19.80
C GLU A 46 -4.65 21.05 18.85
N GLU A 47 -4.98 19.95 18.17
CA GLU A 47 -4.07 19.22 17.29
C GLU A 47 -3.53 20.11 16.16
N LYS A 48 -2.21 20.08 15.96
CA LYS A 48 -1.54 20.90 14.93
C LYS A 48 -1.09 20.11 13.70
N ILE A 49 -1.07 18.78 13.80
CA ILE A 49 -0.57 17.87 12.78
C ILE A 49 -1.18 16.48 12.94
N VAL A 50 -1.21 15.72 11.85
CA VAL A 50 -1.51 14.28 11.82
C VAL A 50 -0.20 13.52 11.59
N TYR A 51 0.12 12.55 12.44
CA TYR A 51 1.17 11.57 12.16
C TYR A 51 0.54 10.29 11.65
N ILE A 52 1.03 9.79 10.51
CA ILE A 52 0.62 8.51 9.92
C ILE A 52 1.81 7.56 10.07
N ASN A 53 1.68 6.54 10.91
CA ASN A 53 2.76 5.65 11.29
C ASN A 53 2.67 4.31 10.55
N PHE A 54 3.71 3.99 9.78
CA PHE A 54 3.86 2.74 9.04
C PHE A 54 4.83 1.76 9.72
N VAL A 55 5.36 2.07 10.91
CA VAL A 55 6.35 1.22 11.60
C VAL A 55 5.64 0.20 12.50
N PRO A 56 5.66 -1.10 12.17
CA PRO A 56 4.94 -2.12 12.94
C PRO A 56 5.34 -2.18 14.41
N GLY A 57 4.37 -2.39 15.30
CA GLY A 57 4.61 -2.54 16.74
C GLY A 57 5.02 -1.26 17.46
N THR A 58 4.83 -0.08 16.85
CA THR A 58 5.16 1.22 17.45
C THR A 58 3.95 2.16 17.43
N THR A 59 3.98 3.20 18.26
CA THR A 59 2.97 4.27 18.25
C THR A 59 3.55 5.57 18.81
N LEU A 60 2.76 6.65 18.81
CA LEU A 60 3.06 7.91 19.49
C LEU A 60 2.03 8.19 20.57
N GLU A 61 2.50 8.42 21.80
CA GLU A 61 1.60 8.81 22.90
C GLU A 61 0.99 10.21 22.68
N PRO A 62 -0.25 10.45 23.16
CA PRO A 62 -0.84 11.78 23.24
C PRO A 62 0.01 12.74 24.08
N LYS A 63 0.09 14.01 23.68
CA LYS A 63 0.88 15.03 24.40
C LYS A 63 0.07 16.32 24.55
N ALA A 64 -0.42 16.60 25.76
CA ALA A 64 -1.38 17.68 26.02
C ALA A 64 -0.93 19.08 25.55
N GLY A 65 0.34 19.44 25.72
CA GLY A 65 0.89 20.74 25.28
C GLY A 65 1.28 20.81 23.80
N GLU A 66 1.27 19.67 23.10
CA GLU A 66 1.66 19.54 21.69
C GLU A 66 0.76 18.51 21.02
N GLN A 67 -0.56 18.75 21.06
CA GLN A 67 -1.53 17.81 20.54
C GLN A 67 -1.30 17.50 19.05
N ARG A 68 -1.55 16.24 18.70
CA ARG A 68 -1.38 15.68 17.36
C ARG A 68 -2.37 14.53 17.20
N PHE A 69 -2.95 14.41 16.02
CA PHE A 69 -3.62 13.17 15.65
C PHE A 69 -2.57 12.13 15.31
N VAL A 70 -2.80 10.88 15.71
CA VAL A 70 -1.92 9.74 15.42
C VAL A 70 -2.76 8.68 14.76
N VAL A 71 -2.31 8.22 13.60
CA VAL A 71 -2.94 7.15 12.82
C VAL A 71 -1.90 6.07 12.61
N ASP A 72 -2.00 4.96 13.33
CA ASP A 72 -1.11 3.81 13.18
C ASP A 72 -1.54 2.96 11.96
N ALA A 73 -1.11 3.38 10.77
CA ALA A 73 -1.44 2.74 9.49
C ALA A 73 -0.95 1.28 9.43
N TRP A 74 0.17 0.95 10.09
CA TRP A 74 0.68 -0.43 10.14
C TRP A 74 -0.32 -1.44 10.75
N LEU A 75 -1.26 -0.97 11.58
CA LEU A 75 -2.31 -1.81 12.17
C LEU A 75 -3.19 -2.46 11.10
N THR A 76 -3.38 -1.81 9.95
CA THR A 76 -4.23 -2.33 8.86
C THR A 76 -3.76 -3.70 8.37
N GLY A 77 -2.45 -3.94 8.26
CA GLY A 77 -1.91 -5.24 7.89
C GLY A 77 -2.08 -6.32 8.97
N SER A 78 -2.20 -5.93 10.25
CA SER A 78 -2.39 -6.88 11.36
C SER A 78 -3.82 -7.41 11.48
N TYR A 79 -4.80 -6.67 10.93
CA TYR A 79 -6.23 -7.00 11.02
C TYR A 79 -6.92 -7.12 9.66
N ASP A 80 -6.14 -7.33 8.58
CA ASP A 80 -6.63 -7.50 7.21
C ASP A 80 -7.60 -6.38 6.77
N LEU A 81 -7.24 -5.13 7.09
CA LEU A 81 -8.02 -3.96 6.71
C LEU A 81 -7.58 -3.43 5.36
N ASP A 82 -8.55 -2.94 4.58
CA ASP A 82 -8.29 -2.17 3.36
C ASP A 82 -7.57 -0.85 3.72
N VAL A 83 -6.27 -0.80 3.39
CA VAL A 83 -5.39 0.32 3.76
C VAL A 83 -5.85 1.64 3.14
N PRO A 84 -6.13 1.73 1.83
CA PRO A 84 -6.69 2.94 1.24
C PRO A 84 -7.97 3.41 1.94
N LYS A 85 -8.94 2.52 2.16
CA LYS A 85 -10.23 2.84 2.79
C LYS A 85 -10.04 3.36 4.22
N TYR A 86 -9.16 2.74 5.00
CA TYR A 86 -8.84 3.17 6.36
C TYR A 86 -8.23 4.57 6.39
N LEU A 87 -7.24 4.84 5.53
CA LEU A 87 -6.57 6.15 5.47
C LEU A 87 -7.48 7.26 4.94
N ILE A 88 -8.35 6.97 3.98
CA ILE A 88 -9.38 7.91 3.49
C ILE A 88 -10.36 8.26 4.61
N ALA A 89 -10.83 7.27 5.37
CA ALA A 89 -11.73 7.52 6.50
C ALA A 89 -11.08 8.38 7.59
N ALA A 90 -9.79 8.15 7.89
CA ALA A 90 -9.02 8.96 8.81
C ALA A 90 -8.88 10.41 8.32
N ALA A 91 -8.52 10.61 7.04
CA ALA A 91 -8.42 11.93 6.43
C ALA A 91 -9.76 12.68 6.46
N SER A 92 -10.84 12.04 6.00
CA SER A 92 -12.20 12.61 5.99
C SER A 92 -12.66 12.98 7.40
N THR A 93 -12.31 12.19 8.40
CA THR A 93 -12.61 12.50 9.80
C THR A 93 -11.93 13.79 10.25
N VAL A 94 -10.62 13.93 10.00
CA VAL A 94 -9.87 15.15 10.35
C VAL A 94 -10.44 16.37 9.63
N GLU A 95 -10.78 16.24 8.35
CA GLU A 95 -11.38 17.31 7.54
C GLU A 95 -12.72 17.77 8.13
N GLN A 96 -13.62 16.84 8.39
CA GLN A 96 -14.97 17.14 8.88
C GLN A 96 -15.00 17.67 10.31
N LEU A 97 -14.02 17.26 11.14
CA LEU A 97 -13.81 17.81 12.48
C LEU A 97 -13.05 19.14 12.47
N LYS A 98 -12.70 19.67 11.28
CA LYS A 98 -11.95 20.93 11.10
C LYS A 98 -10.56 20.89 11.76
N GLY A 99 -9.93 19.73 11.75
CA GLY A 99 -8.57 19.52 12.23
C GLY A 99 -7.49 20.04 11.27
N PRO A 100 -6.20 19.83 11.61
CA PRO A 100 -5.09 20.31 10.80
C PRO A 100 -4.91 19.47 9.53
N LEU A 101 -4.96 20.11 8.36
CA LEU A 101 -4.70 19.48 7.07
C LEU A 101 -3.19 19.40 6.77
N LYS A 102 -2.43 18.86 7.72
CA LYS A 102 -0.97 18.69 7.65
C LYS A 102 -0.62 17.31 8.18
N ALA A 103 0.04 16.49 7.35
CA ALA A 103 0.44 15.15 7.73
C ALA A 103 1.97 14.96 7.70
N LYS A 104 2.49 14.14 8.61
CA LYS A 104 3.85 13.58 8.55
C LYS A 104 3.75 12.07 8.56
N LEU A 105 4.41 11.44 7.59
CA LEU A 105 4.45 9.99 7.49
C LEU A 105 5.70 9.48 8.20
N ILE A 106 5.52 8.59 9.17
CA ILE A 106 6.60 7.88 9.84
C ILE A 106 6.75 6.55 9.12
N VAL A 107 7.85 6.41 8.39
CA VAL A 107 8.19 5.18 7.69
C VAL A 107 9.33 4.49 8.44
N PRO A 108 9.43 3.15 8.37
CA PRO A 108 10.59 2.46 8.90
C PRO A 108 11.87 3.03 8.27
N ASN A 109 12.93 3.09 9.07
CA ASN A 109 14.27 3.42 8.61
C ASN A 109 15.19 2.25 9.00
N PRO A 110 15.71 1.47 8.03
CA PRO A 110 15.55 1.66 6.58
C PRO A 110 14.10 1.44 6.12
N ALA A 111 13.71 2.08 5.00
CA ALA A 111 12.50 1.66 4.29
C ALA A 111 12.63 0.18 3.89
N LEU A 112 11.50 -0.56 3.78
CA LEU A 112 11.39 -2.01 3.50
C LEU A 112 12.75 -2.73 3.35
N THR A 113 13.16 -3.43 4.40
CA THR A 113 14.44 -4.14 4.43
C THR A 113 14.36 -5.47 3.66
N PRO A 114 15.49 -6.03 3.20
CA PRO A 114 15.52 -7.39 2.67
C PRO A 114 14.91 -8.42 3.65
N GLU A 115 15.12 -8.25 4.96
CA GLU A 115 14.57 -9.09 6.01
C GLU A 115 13.03 -9.01 6.09
N ASP A 116 12.45 -7.83 5.88
CA ASP A 116 10.99 -7.67 5.79
C ASP A 116 10.42 -8.45 4.60
N VAL A 117 11.10 -8.44 3.46
CA VAL A 117 10.70 -9.22 2.27
C VAL A 117 10.82 -10.72 2.52
N VAL A 118 11.90 -11.18 3.16
CA VAL A 118 12.05 -12.57 3.60
C VAL A 118 10.89 -12.97 4.52
N GLY A 119 10.53 -12.12 5.49
CA GLY A 119 9.42 -12.36 6.40
C GLY A 119 8.07 -12.49 5.68
N VAL A 120 7.78 -11.61 4.71
CA VAL A 120 6.56 -11.70 3.87
C VAL A 120 6.53 -12.99 3.06
N LEU A 121 7.65 -13.41 2.48
CA LEU A 121 7.74 -14.64 1.69
C LEU A 121 7.59 -15.89 2.56
N GLN A 122 8.31 -15.98 3.68
CA GLN A 122 8.24 -17.10 4.62
C GLN A 122 6.85 -17.22 5.27
N GLY A 123 6.20 -16.09 5.57
CA GLY A 123 4.80 -16.08 6.03
C GLY A 123 3.81 -16.64 4.99
N ARG A 124 4.22 -16.76 3.73
CA ARG A 124 3.47 -17.40 2.64
C ARG A 124 3.98 -18.81 2.30
N ASN A 125 4.77 -19.41 3.20
CA ASN A 125 5.42 -20.71 3.05
C ASN A 125 6.45 -20.80 1.91
N TRP A 126 7.11 -19.70 1.58
CA TRP A 126 8.26 -19.72 0.68
C TRP A 126 9.54 -19.95 1.47
N GLU A 127 10.50 -20.65 0.87
CA GLU A 127 11.89 -20.59 1.30
C GLU A 127 12.52 -19.33 0.70
N ALA A 128 13.12 -18.50 1.54
CA ALA A 128 13.74 -17.23 1.13
C ALA A 128 15.02 -16.98 1.93
N GLU A 129 16.06 -16.54 1.24
CA GLU A 129 17.36 -16.19 1.81
C GLU A 129 17.89 -14.89 1.20
N ILE A 130 18.82 -14.25 1.90
CA ILE A 130 19.52 -13.04 1.43
C ILE A 130 20.89 -13.46 0.90
N VAL A 131 21.21 -13.03 -0.32
CA VAL A 131 22.53 -13.21 -0.96
C VAL A 131 23.16 -11.85 -1.28
N HIS A 132 24.49 -11.79 -1.42
CA HIS A 132 25.19 -10.55 -1.77
C HIS A 132 25.60 -10.53 -3.25
N GLU A 133 25.71 -9.32 -3.82
CA GLU A 133 26.08 -9.08 -5.22
C GLU A 133 27.30 -9.90 -5.67
N LYS A 134 28.35 -9.94 -4.85
CA LYS A 134 29.60 -10.67 -5.13
C LYS A 134 29.42 -12.18 -5.29
N ASP A 135 28.32 -12.72 -4.76
CA ASP A 135 28.01 -14.15 -4.75
C ASP A 135 27.09 -14.54 -5.93
N VAL A 136 26.66 -13.58 -6.76
CA VAL A 136 25.77 -13.78 -7.92
C VAL A 136 26.55 -13.56 -9.23
N SER A 137 27.06 -14.64 -9.83
CA SER A 137 28.02 -14.56 -10.94
C SER A 137 27.45 -14.10 -12.29
N ASP A 138 26.15 -14.22 -12.49
CA ASP A 138 25.45 -13.90 -13.74
C ASP A 138 24.69 -12.56 -13.68
N LEU A 139 24.97 -11.73 -12.66
CA LEU A 139 24.42 -10.39 -12.56
C LEU A 139 25.00 -9.50 -13.66
N VAL A 140 24.13 -8.98 -14.54
CA VAL A 140 24.50 -8.10 -15.65
C VAL A 140 24.01 -6.68 -15.44
N LYS A 141 24.73 -5.70 -15.99
CA LYS A 141 24.28 -4.30 -16.01
C LYS A 141 23.08 -4.15 -16.96
N VAL A 142 22.11 -3.34 -16.53
CA VAL A 142 21.02 -2.90 -17.41
C VAL A 142 21.58 -2.00 -18.52
N THR A 143 21.14 -2.23 -19.76
CA THR A 143 21.52 -1.41 -20.92
C THR A 143 20.31 -0.72 -21.55
N PRO A 144 20.51 0.42 -22.24
CA PRO A 144 19.42 1.12 -22.95
C PRO A 144 18.76 0.28 -24.06
N GLU A 145 19.47 -0.70 -24.62
CA GLU A 145 18.96 -1.62 -25.66
C GLU A 145 18.14 -2.78 -25.08
N GLY A 146 18.13 -2.92 -23.75
CA GLY A 146 17.38 -3.95 -23.04
C GLY A 146 15.89 -3.60 -22.91
N ILE A 147 15.02 -4.57 -23.23
CA ILE A 147 13.58 -4.41 -23.01
C ILE A 147 13.21 -4.56 -21.53
N MET A 148 12.41 -3.64 -21.00
CA MET A 148 11.73 -3.81 -19.72
C MET A 148 10.66 -4.88 -19.90
N LYS A 149 10.93 -6.11 -19.45
CA LYS A 149 10.14 -7.31 -19.80
C LYS A 149 9.64 -8.10 -18.60
N CYS A 150 8.87 -9.14 -18.87
CA CYS A 150 8.33 -10.05 -17.85
C CYS A 150 9.42 -10.74 -17.02
N VAL A 151 9.08 -11.13 -15.80
CA VAL A 151 9.86 -12.05 -14.96
C VAL A 151 9.84 -13.50 -15.47
N ASP A 152 9.06 -13.78 -16.53
CA ASP A 152 9.00 -15.10 -17.16
C ASP A 152 10.40 -15.60 -17.54
N GLY A 153 10.77 -16.75 -16.98
CA GLY A 153 12.08 -17.38 -17.14
C GLY A 153 12.26 -18.15 -18.46
N ARG A 154 11.23 -18.24 -19.30
CA ARG A 154 11.33 -18.90 -20.61
C ARG A 154 12.15 -18.06 -21.61
N PRO A 155 12.82 -18.72 -22.59
CA PRO A 155 13.51 -18.01 -23.67
C PRO A 155 12.56 -17.09 -24.46
N SER A 156 13.12 -16.02 -25.03
CA SER A 156 12.42 -15.06 -25.88
C SER A 156 13.13 -14.97 -27.23
N ASP A 157 12.37 -14.63 -28.27
CA ASP A 157 12.82 -14.29 -29.62
C ASP A 157 13.52 -12.92 -29.73
N HIS A 158 13.40 -12.06 -28.70
CA HIS A 158 13.99 -10.74 -28.70
C HIS A 158 15.44 -10.77 -28.17
N PRO A 159 16.41 -10.10 -28.82
CA PRO A 159 17.81 -10.14 -28.40
C PRO A 159 18.14 -9.20 -27.21
N GLY A 160 17.35 -8.14 -27.00
CA GLY A 160 17.58 -7.12 -25.96
C GLY A 160 17.22 -7.57 -24.54
N MET A 161 17.92 -8.57 -23.98
CA MET A 161 17.55 -9.18 -22.69
C MET A 161 18.05 -8.41 -21.46
N SER A 162 19.04 -7.54 -21.61
CA SER A 162 19.67 -6.76 -20.51
C SER A 162 18.84 -5.55 -20.06
N GLY A 163 17.51 -5.64 -20.08
CA GLY A 163 16.59 -4.64 -19.52
C GLY A 163 16.07 -5.05 -18.13
N PRO A 164 15.40 -4.15 -17.39
CA PRO A 164 14.79 -4.49 -16.11
C PRO A 164 13.67 -5.54 -16.26
N LYS A 165 13.37 -6.28 -15.19
CA LYS A 165 12.31 -7.31 -15.17
C LYS A 165 11.19 -6.89 -14.24
N SER A 166 9.94 -7.03 -14.69
CA SER A 166 8.73 -6.70 -13.93
C SER A 166 7.59 -7.64 -14.31
N LEU A 167 6.57 -7.78 -13.46
CA LEU A 167 5.43 -8.65 -13.75
C LEU A 167 4.70 -8.21 -15.04
N GLY A 168 4.72 -9.06 -16.08
CA GLY A 168 4.09 -8.75 -17.37
C GLY A 168 4.67 -7.54 -18.12
N GLY A 169 5.88 -7.09 -17.80
CA GLY A 169 6.48 -5.89 -18.41
C GLY A 169 5.80 -4.61 -17.91
N VAL A 170 5.34 -3.74 -18.82
CA VAL A 170 4.69 -2.47 -18.43
C VAL A 170 3.35 -2.66 -17.70
N TYR A 171 2.74 -3.85 -17.78
CA TYR A 171 1.52 -4.15 -17.04
C TYR A 171 1.71 -4.11 -15.52
N ALA A 172 2.92 -4.36 -14.98
CA ALA A 172 3.21 -4.17 -13.55
C ALA A 172 2.91 -2.74 -13.10
N ILE A 173 3.25 -1.75 -13.91
CA ILE A 173 3.01 -0.33 -13.58
C ILE A 173 1.51 -0.04 -13.65
N ALA A 174 0.82 -0.53 -14.69
CA ALA A 174 -0.60 -0.31 -14.87
C ALA A 174 -1.42 -0.92 -13.73
N THR A 175 -1.17 -2.18 -13.40
CA THR A 175 -1.86 -2.91 -12.32
C THR A 175 -1.62 -2.26 -10.96
N ASN A 176 -0.37 -1.89 -10.64
CA ASN A 176 -0.04 -1.24 -9.37
C ASN A 176 -0.62 0.19 -9.24
N ARG A 177 -0.98 0.83 -10.36
CA ARG A 177 -1.60 2.17 -10.38
C ARG A 177 -3.10 2.15 -10.64
N GLY A 178 -3.72 0.98 -10.80
CA GLY A 178 -5.13 0.85 -11.15
C GLY A 178 -5.49 1.43 -12.52
N VAL A 179 -4.54 1.48 -13.45
CA VAL A 179 -4.77 1.98 -14.82
C VAL A 179 -5.36 0.86 -15.67
N THR A 180 -6.61 1.05 -16.10
CA THR A 180 -7.39 0.02 -16.80
C THR A 180 -7.76 0.40 -18.24
N ASP A 181 -7.44 1.61 -18.67
CA ASP A 181 -7.75 2.11 -20.02
C ASP A 181 -6.50 2.22 -20.91
N ILE A 182 -6.73 2.22 -22.23
CA ILE A 182 -5.66 2.20 -23.24
C ILE A 182 -4.86 3.51 -23.26
N ASP A 183 -5.48 4.65 -22.98
CA ASP A 183 -4.77 5.94 -22.99
C ASP A 183 -3.85 6.07 -21.77
N GLY A 184 -4.28 5.55 -20.62
CA GLY A 184 -3.44 5.36 -19.44
C GLY A 184 -2.27 4.42 -19.72
N LEU A 185 -2.50 3.29 -20.39
CA LEU A 185 -1.41 2.37 -20.79
C LEU A 185 -0.41 3.06 -21.72
N LYS A 186 -0.87 3.84 -22.71
CA LYS A 186 0.02 4.62 -23.60
C LYS A 186 0.84 5.65 -22.85
N LYS A 187 0.29 6.31 -21.83
CA LYS A 187 1.03 7.24 -20.97
C LYS A 187 2.13 6.52 -20.18
N ILE A 188 1.85 5.32 -19.67
CA ILE A 188 2.86 4.48 -19.01
C ILE A 188 3.98 4.08 -19.98
N VAL A 189 3.64 3.69 -21.21
CA VAL A 189 4.64 3.39 -22.25
C VAL A 189 5.55 4.61 -22.50
N ALA A 190 4.98 5.81 -22.63
CA ALA A 190 5.76 7.04 -22.80
C ALA A 190 6.64 7.37 -21.58
N GLU A 191 6.16 7.11 -20.36
CA GLU A 191 6.95 7.28 -19.12
C GLU A 191 8.17 6.35 -19.08
N VAL A 192 8.00 5.08 -19.45
CA VAL A 192 9.09 4.10 -19.48
C VAL A 192 10.14 4.48 -20.52
N ILE A 193 9.71 4.98 -21.69
CA ILE A 193 10.62 5.53 -22.71
C ILE A 193 11.38 6.73 -22.15
N ALA A 194 10.70 7.67 -21.48
CA ALA A 194 11.32 8.85 -20.89
C ALA A 194 12.32 8.50 -19.76
N ALA A 195 12.12 7.36 -19.08
CA ALA A 195 13.05 6.83 -18.09
C ALA A 195 14.28 6.11 -18.70
N GLY A 196 14.36 6.00 -20.03
CA GLY A 196 15.51 5.43 -20.74
C GLY A 196 15.44 3.91 -20.92
N HIS A 197 14.24 3.31 -20.88
CA HIS A 197 14.03 1.88 -21.11
C HIS A 197 13.14 1.63 -22.33
N ILE A 198 13.27 0.45 -22.95
CA ILE A 198 12.37 0.02 -24.02
C ILE A 198 11.17 -0.73 -23.38
N PRO A 199 9.95 -0.15 -23.36
CA PRO A 199 8.79 -0.79 -22.77
C PRO A 199 8.38 -2.03 -23.56
N SER A 200 7.97 -3.09 -22.88
CA SER A 200 7.44 -4.30 -23.54
C SER A 200 6.30 -4.96 -22.78
N VAL A 201 5.55 -5.78 -23.51
CA VAL A 201 4.64 -6.82 -23.04
C VAL A 201 4.96 -8.08 -23.85
N HIS A 202 4.44 -9.25 -23.47
CA HIS A 202 4.65 -10.47 -24.25
C HIS A 202 3.40 -11.34 -24.30
N GLY A 203 3.40 -12.30 -25.22
CA GLY A 203 2.53 -13.47 -25.25
C GLY A 203 3.37 -14.74 -25.31
N ASP A 204 2.79 -15.82 -25.83
CA ASP A 204 3.52 -17.03 -26.24
C ASP A 204 2.78 -17.77 -27.37
N GLU A 205 3.38 -18.84 -27.87
CA GLU A 205 2.80 -19.66 -28.95
C GLU A 205 1.82 -20.73 -28.44
N HIS A 206 1.66 -20.88 -27.12
CA HIS A 206 0.89 -21.97 -26.51
C HIS A 206 -0.50 -21.53 -26.04
N ALA A 207 -0.67 -20.26 -25.68
CA ALA A 207 -1.95 -19.71 -25.26
C ALA A 207 -2.82 -19.35 -26.46
N HIS A 208 -4.14 -19.45 -26.28
CA HIS A 208 -5.12 -18.93 -27.22
C HIS A 208 -6.05 -17.91 -26.53
N PRO A 209 -6.11 -16.66 -27.02
CA PRO A 209 -5.27 -16.09 -28.08
C PRO A 209 -3.81 -15.91 -27.62
N ALA A 210 -2.85 -15.93 -28.56
CA ALA A 210 -1.41 -15.86 -28.25
C ALA A 210 -0.98 -14.71 -27.31
N PRO A 211 -1.58 -13.49 -27.38
CA PRO A 211 -1.31 -12.43 -26.40
C PRO A 211 -1.65 -12.77 -24.93
N MET A 212 -2.45 -13.81 -24.67
CA MET A 212 -2.73 -14.32 -23.32
C MET A 212 -1.64 -15.27 -22.79
N GLY A 213 -0.52 -15.41 -23.52
CA GLY A 213 0.62 -16.23 -23.09
C GLY A 213 1.45 -15.61 -21.96
N CYS A 214 1.19 -14.35 -21.61
CA CYS A 214 1.70 -13.77 -20.36
C CYS A 214 0.83 -14.22 -19.19
N GLY A 215 1.39 -15.09 -18.33
CA GLY A 215 0.66 -15.62 -17.16
C GLY A 215 0.25 -14.55 -16.14
N PHE A 216 0.90 -13.38 -16.14
CA PHE A 216 0.49 -12.25 -15.28
C PHE A 216 -0.70 -11.46 -15.83
N PHE A 217 -0.80 -11.34 -17.16
CA PHE A 217 -1.91 -10.62 -17.79
C PHE A 217 -3.18 -11.48 -17.90
N LYS A 218 -3.01 -12.79 -18.03
CA LYS A 218 -4.10 -13.77 -18.11
C LYS A 218 -4.90 -13.87 -16.81
#